data_AF-L8J3W3-F1
#
_entry.id   AF-L8J3W3-F1
#
_cell.length_a   1.000
_cell.length_b   1.000
_cell.length_c   1.000
_cell.angle_alpha   90.00
_cell.angle_beta   90.00
_cell.angle_gamma   90.00
#
_symmetry.space_group_name_H-M   'P 1'
#
loop_
_entity.id
_entity.type
_entity.pdbx_description
1 polymer ?
#
loop_
_entity_poly.entity_id
_entity_poly.type
_entity_poly.pdbx_seq_one_letter_code
_entity_poly.pdbx_strand_id
1 'polypeptide(L)'
;QRQAANARERDRTQSVNTAFTALRTLIPTEPVDRKLSKIETLRLASSYIAHLANVLLLGDAADDGQPCFRAAGSAKSAVSAAPEGGRQPRSICTFCLSNQRKGGSRRDLGGSCLKVRGVAPLRVPRR
;
A
#
# COMPACT_ATOMS: atom_id res chain seq x y z
N GLN A 1 -20.60 -43.65 -10.16
CA GLN A 1 -20.86 -42.28 -10.70
C GLN A 1 -20.64 -41.17 -9.66
N ARG A 2 -21.26 -41.23 -8.45
CA ARG A 2 -21.09 -40.19 -7.40
C ARG A 2 -19.64 -39.97 -6.94
N GLN A 3 -18.88 -41.04 -6.72
CA GLN A 3 -17.49 -40.95 -6.27
C GLN A 3 -16.59 -40.22 -7.28
N ALA A 4 -16.74 -40.49 -8.58
CA ALA A 4 -15.99 -39.82 -9.63
C ALA A 4 -16.33 -38.31 -9.73
N ALA A 5 -17.60 -37.94 -9.53
CA ALA A 5 -17.99 -36.54 -9.48
C ALA A 5 -17.40 -35.82 -8.25
N ASN A 6 -17.45 -36.46 -7.08
CA ASN A 6 -16.86 -35.91 -5.84
C ASN A 6 -15.34 -35.76 -5.96
N ALA A 7 -14.65 -36.69 -6.64
CA ALA A 7 -13.23 -36.56 -6.90
C ALA A 7 -12.91 -35.29 -7.71
N ARG A 8 -13.62 -35.08 -8.84
CA ARG A 8 -13.43 -33.88 -9.66
C ARG A 8 -13.70 -32.58 -8.90
N GLU A 9 -14.72 -32.55 -8.04
CA GLU A 9 -15.02 -31.35 -7.25
C GLU A 9 -13.96 -31.06 -6.18
N ARG A 10 -13.36 -32.10 -5.60
CA ARG A 10 -12.19 -31.96 -4.72
C ARG A 10 -11.00 -31.38 -5.48
N ASP A 11 -10.71 -31.86 -6.69
CA ASP A 11 -9.60 -31.36 -7.50
C ASP A 11 -9.81 -29.89 -7.90
N ARG A 12 -11.04 -29.53 -8.29
CA ARG A 12 -11.42 -28.15 -8.58
C ARG A 12 -11.23 -27.25 -7.36
N THR A 13 -11.69 -27.70 -6.19
CA THR A 13 -11.53 -26.97 -4.93
C THR A 13 -10.07 -26.85 -4.52
N GLN A 14 -9.27 -27.90 -4.74
CA GLN A 14 -7.84 -27.90 -4.46
C GLN A 14 -7.11 -26.88 -5.34
N SER A 15 -7.45 -26.81 -6.63
CA SER A 15 -6.92 -25.78 -7.54
C SER A 15 -7.17 -24.36 -7.03
N VAL A 16 -8.40 -24.07 -6.58
CA VAL A 16 -8.74 -22.76 -5.98
C VAL A 16 -7.95 -22.51 -4.70
N ASN A 17 -7.78 -23.51 -3.83
CA ASN A 17 -7.02 -23.35 -2.58
C ASN A 17 -5.53 -23.09 -2.86
N THR A 18 -4.94 -23.75 -3.87
CA THR A 18 -3.57 -23.49 -4.33
C THR A 18 -3.40 -22.05 -4.79
N ALA A 19 -4.34 -21.52 -5.59
CA ALA A 19 -4.33 -20.11 -6.00
C ALA A 19 -4.44 -19.15 -4.81
N PHE A 20 -5.28 -19.46 -3.82
CA PHE A 20 -5.37 -18.68 -2.58
C PHE A 20 -4.06 -18.70 -1.78
N THR A 21 -3.35 -19.82 -1.73
CA THR A 21 -2.05 -19.91 -1.05
C THR A 21 -1.00 -19.07 -1.77
N ALA A 22 -0.93 -19.14 -3.11
CA ALA A 22 -0.04 -18.29 -3.90
C ALA A 22 -0.36 -16.79 -3.73
N LEU A 23 -1.64 -16.42 -3.66
CA LEU A 23 -2.02 -15.03 -3.41
C LEU A 23 -1.54 -14.54 -2.03
N ARG A 24 -1.62 -15.38 -0.98
CA ARG A 24 -1.15 -15.01 0.36
C ARG A 24 0.34 -14.68 0.41
N THR A 25 1.17 -15.41 -0.35
CA THR A 25 2.63 -15.15 -0.36
C THR A 25 3.00 -13.81 -0.99
N LEU A 26 2.08 -13.19 -1.73
CA LEU A 26 2.28 -11.89 -2.37
C LEU A 26 1.78 -10.71 -1.53
N ILE A 27 1.03 -10.96 -0.44
CA ILE A 27 0.47 -9.91 0.41
C ILE A 27 1.46 -9.58 1.55
N PRO A 28 1.96 -8.34 1.66
CA PRO A 28 2.84 -7.95 2.75
C PRO A 28 2.11 -8.02 4.10
N THR A 29 2.64 -8.81 5.03
CA THR A 29 2.12 -8.94 6.40
C THR A 29 3.27 -8.92 7.41
N GLU A 30 2.96 -8.53 8.64
CA GLU A 30 3.88 -8.56 9.77
C GLU A 30 3.21 -9.40 10.88
N PRO A 31 3.74 -10.59 11.24
CA PRO A 31 4.89 -11.28 10.63
C PRO A 31 4.55 -11.89 9.24
N VAL A 32 5.57 -12.20 8.43
CA VAL A 32 5.44 -12.65 7.03
C VAL A 32 4.64 -13.96 6.87
N ASP A 33 4.63 -14.79 7.90
CA ASP A 33 3.94 -16.09 7.95
C ASP A 33 2.53 -16.00 8.56
N ARG A 34 2.00 -14.78 8.76
CA ARG A 34 0.65 -14.58 9.27
C ARG A 34 -0.37 -15.30 8.40
N LYS A 35 -1.12 -16.21 9.02
CA LYS A 35 -2.23 -16.92 8.35
C LYS A 35 -3.42 -16.00 8.13
N LEU A 36 -3.69 -15.69 6.85
CA LEU A 36 -4.86 -14.91 6.44
C LEU A 36 -6.05 -15.81 6.09
N SER A 37 -7.24 -15.47 6.61
CA SER A 37 -8.50 -16.08 6.15
C SER A 37 -8.78 -15.75 4.68
N LYS A 38 -9.71 -16.46 4.03
CA LYS A 38 -10.08 -16.21 2.62
C LYS A 38 -10.54 -14.77 2.41
N ILE A 39 -11.39 -14.26 3.30
CA ILE A 39 -11.91 -12.89 3.21
C ILE A 39 -10.83 -11.84 3.46
N GLU A 40 -9.94 -12.04 4.45
CA GLU A 40 -8.82 -11.13 4.69
C GLU A 40 -7.87 -11.09 3.50
N THR A 41 -7.57 -12.26 2.92
CA THR A 41 -6.70 -12.37 1.73
C THR A 41 -7.25 -11.51 0.59
N LEU A 42 -8.55 -11.62 0.30
CA LEU A 42 -9.18 -10.82 -0.76
C LEU A 42 -9.17 -9.32 -0.43
N ARG A 43 -9.51 -8.94 0.81
CA ARG A 43 -9.54 -7.52 1.22
C ARG A 43 -8.16 -6.88 1.18
N LEU A 44 -7.14 -7.59 1.67
CA LEU A 44 -5.77 -7.11 1.67
C LEU A 44 -5.18 -7.06 0.25
N ALA A 45 -5.43 -8.07 -0.59
CA ALA A 45 -5.00 -8.04 -1.98
C ALA A 45 -5.54 -6.83 -2.73
N SER A 46 -6.86 -6.58 -2.67
CA SER A 46 -7.47 -5.40 -3.29
C SER A 46 -6.88 -4.09 -2.76
N SER A 47 -6.70 -4.01 -1.44
CA SER A 47 -6.10 -2.83 -0.81
C SER A 47 -4.63 -2.64 -1.22
N TYR A 48 -3.90 -3.72 -1.44
CA TYR A 48 -2.49 -3.69 -1.81
C TYR A 48 -2.32 -3.25 -3.26
N ILE A 49 -3.15 -3.77 -4.17
CA ILE A 49 -3.19 -3.32 -5.57
C ILE A 49 -3.45 -1.81 -5.62
N ALA A 50 -4.46 -1.33 -4.90
CA ALA A 50 -4.76 0.11 -4.84
C ALA A 50 -3.61 0.93 -4.24
N HIS A 51 -2.92 0.40 -3.23
CA HIS A 51 -1.74 1.04 -2.65
C HIS A 51 -0.61 1.17 -3.67
N LEU A 52 -0.24 0.08 -4.34
CA LEU A 52 0.80 0.07 -5.38
C LEU A 52 0.44 1.00 -6.54
N ALA A 53 -0.83 1.02 -6.98
CA ALA A 53 -1.29 1.94 -8.01
C ALA A 53 -1.04 3.41 -7.61
N ASN A 54 -1.35 3.78 -6.37
CA ASN A 54 -1.09 5.13 -5.87
C ASN A 54 0.41 5.44 -5.76
N VAL A 55 1.24 4.46 -5.36
CA VAL A 55 2.70 4.62 -5.36
C VAL A 55 3.21 4.94 -6.77
N LEU A 56 2.74 4.20 -7.77
CA LEU A 56 3.15 4.41 -9.17
C LEU A 56 2.67 5.75 -9.73
N LEU A 57 1.45 6.18 -9.38
CA LEU A 57 0.87 7.44 -9.87
C LEU A 57 1.55 8.68 -9.27
N LEU A 58 1.95 8.63 -8.00
CA LEU A 58 2.54 9.77 -7.31
C LEU A 58 4.08 9.80 -7.40
N GLY A 59 4.71 8.67 -7.72
CA GLY A 59 6.17 8.54 -7.82
C GLY A 59 6.90 8.88 -6.50
N ASP A 60 8.16 9.32 -6.61
CA ASP A 60 9.01 9.72 -5.48
C ASP A 60 8.50 10.94 -4.70
N ALA A 61 7.44 11.61 -5.17
CA ALA A 61 6.84 12.70 -4.42
C ALA A 61 6.23 12.22 -3.08
N ALA A 62 6.01 10.90 -2.90
CA ALA A 62 5.42 10.30 -1.71
C ALA A 62 6.44 9.97 -0.60
N ASP A 63 7.41 10.86 -0.33
CA ASP A 63 8.45 10.71 0.71
C ASP A 63 7.87 10.42 2.12
N ASP A 64 6.65 10.88 2.41
CA ASP A 64 5.99 10.63 3.70
C ASP A 64 5.43 9.20 3.87
N GLY A 65 5.54 8.34 2.85
CA GLY A 65 5.01 6.97 2.90
C GLY A 65 3.49 6.89 2.95
N GLN A 66 2.78 7.93 2.48
CA GLN A 66 1.31 8.00 2.47
C GLN A 66 0.71 8.23 1.05
N PRO A 67 1.00 7.36 0.08
CA PRO A 67 0.49 7.50 -1.30
C PRO A 67 -1.04 7.44 -1.36
N CYS A 68 -1.67 6.56 -0.56
CA CYS A 68 -3.13 6.44 -0.53
C CYS A 68 -3.83 7.69 0.04
N PHE A 69 -3.17 8.42 0.96
CA PHE A 69 -3.74 9.64 1.52
C PHE A 69 -3.70 10.78 0.51
N ARG A 70 -2.55 10.95 -0.16
CA ARG A 70 -2.37 11.99 -1.17
C ARG A 70 -3.25 11.76 -2.41
N ALA A 71 -3.37 10.52 -2.88
CA ALA A 71 -4.30 10.18 -3.97
C ALA A 71 -5.76 10.51 -3.60
N ALA A 72 -6.17 10.25 -2.35
CA ALA A 72 -7.49 10.65 -1.86
C ALA A 72 -7.65 12.17 -1.72
N GLY A 73 -6.56 12.90 -1.44
CA GLY A 73 -6.52 14.36 -1.41
C GLY A 73 -6.72 14.99 -2.79
N SER A 74 -6.04 14.48 -3.82
CA SER A 74 -6.22 14.95 -5.22
C SER A 74 -7.63 14.72 -5.75
N ALA A 75 -8.31 13.64 -5.34
CA ALA A 75 -9.69 13.37 -5.73
C ALA A 75 -10.73 14.28 -5.04
N LYS A 76 -10.34 15.07 -4.02
CA LYS A 76 -11.23 15.92 -3.21
C LYS A 76 -11.09 17.42 -3.48
N SER A 77 -10.11 17.86 -4.28
CA SER A 77 -9.97 19.27 -4.68
C SER A 77 -11.11 19.79 -5.59
N ALA A 78 -12.12 18.97 -5.91
CA ALA A 78 -13.31 19.39 -6.65
C ALA A 78 -14.57 19.61 -5.76
N VAL A 79 -14.51 19.42 -4.44
CA VAL A 79 -15.65 19.72 -3.54
C VAL A 79 -15.19 20.56 -2.37
N SER A 80 -15.64 21.81 -2.43
CA SER A 80 -15.53 22.86 -1.42
C SER A 80 -15.85 22.38 0.00
N ALA A 81 -15.20 23.05 0.95
CA ALA A 81 -15.42 22.92 2.38
C ALA A 81 -16.91 22.96 2.75
N ALA A 82 -17.37 21.91 3.44
CA ALA A 82 -18.56 21.94 4.29
C ALA A 82 -18.13 21.57 5.71
N PRO A 83 -18.43 22.39 6.74
CA PRO A 83 -18.22 22.03 8.13
C PRO A 83 -19.45 21.30 8.70
N GLU A 84 -19.24 20.63 9.83
CA GLU A 84 -20.23 20.05 10.74
C GLU A 84 -20.89 18.70 10.38
N GLY A 85 -20.67 17.72 11.27
CA GLY A 85 -21.50 16.51 11.40
C GLY A 85 -20.82 15.18 11.12
N GLY A 86 -19.91 14.74 12.01
CA GLY A 86 -19.44 13.35 12.04
C GLY A 86 -18.18 13.07 11.22
N ARG A 87 -17.02 13.57 11.69
CA ARG A 87 -15.72 13.23 11.10
C ARG A 87 -15.37 11.78 11.42
N GLN A 88 -15.87 10.84 10.63
CA GLN A 88 -15.36 9.48 10.67
C GLN A 88 -13.84 9.54 10.43
N PRO A 89 -13.01 9.01 11.35
CA PRO A 89 -11.56 9.01 11.15
C PRO A 89 -11.31 8.22 9.87
N ARG A 90 -10.68 8.88 8.91
CA ARG A 90 -10.42 8.28 7.59
C ARG A 90 -9.45 7.14 7.85
N SER A 91 -9.90 5.90 7.70
CA SER A 91 -9.07 4.74 8.02
C SER A 91 -7.87 4.74 7.08
N ILE A 92 -6.69 4.97 7.66
CA ILE A 92 -5.43 4.95 6.93
C ILE A 92 -5.22 3.52 6.43
N CYS A 93 -4.90 3.37 5.15
CA CYS A 93 -4.57 2.08 4.55
C CYS A 93 -3.51 1.38 5.40
N THR A 94 -3.72 0.10 5.73
CA THR A 94 -2.82 -0.66 6.60
C THR A 94 -1.38 -0.67 6.10
N PHE A 95 -1.15 -0.71 4.78
CA PHE A 95 0.18 -0.63 4.18
C PHE A 95 0.87 0.73 4.45
N CYS A 96 0.14 1.84 4.33
CA CYS A 96 0.65 3.17 4.69
C CYS A 96 0.90 3.30 6.19
N LEU A 97 0.09 2.67 7.05
CA LEU A 97 0.28 2.69 8.48
C LEU A 97 1.56 1.93 8.89
N SER A 98 1.81 0.77 8.28
CA SER A 98 3.05 0.01 8.47
C SER A 98 4.28 0.79 8.01
N ASN A 99 4.22 1.46 6.85
CA ASN A 99 5.34 2.24 6.33
C ASN A 99 5.72 3.43 7.23
N GLN A 100 4.73 4.12 7.81
CA GLN A 100 4.97 5.22 8.75
C GLN A 100 5.64 4.76 10.05
N ARG A 101 5.23 3.62 10.61
CA ARG A 101 5.86 3.05 11.81
C ARG A 101 7.33 2.72 11.55
N LYS A 102 7.64 2.23 10.35
CA LYS A 102 9.01 1.94 9.91
C LYS A 102 9.85 3.22 9.69
N GLY A 103 9.25 4.28 9.15
CA GLY A 103 9.90 5.59 8.96
C GLY A 103 10.12 6.40 10.23
N GLY A 104 9.29 6.18 11.27
CA GLY A 104 9.38 6.87 12.55
C GLY A 104 10.65 6.56 13.36
N SER A 105 11.27 5.40 13.15
CA SER A 105 12.48 5.00 13.91
C SER A 105 13.77 5.68 13.44
N ARG A 106 13.75 6.44 12.33
CA ARG A 106 14.91 7.23 11.87
C ARG A 106 14.90 8.68 12.37
N ARG A 107 13.90 9.09 13.16
CA ARG A 107 13.73 10.52 13.54
C ARG A 107 14.23 10.88 14.95
N ASP A 108 14.93 9.98 15.66
CA ASP A 108 15.36 10.24 17.03
C ASP A 108 16.88 10.15 17.26
N LEU A 109 17.68 10.62 16.30
CA LEU A 109 19.08 10.97 16.55
C LEU A 109 19.45 12.27 15.83
N GLY A 110 19.45 13.36 16.61
CA GLY A 110 20.30 14.52 16.36
C GLY A 110 19.62 15.70 15.68
N GLY A 111 19.14 16.64 16.48
CA GLY A 111 19.07 18.03 16.05
C GLY A 111 20.47 18.53 15.68
N SER A 112 20.63 19.04 14.46
CA SER A 112 21.59 20.09 14.12
C SER A 112 21.36 20.55 12.68
N CYS A 113 20.96 21.82 12.56
CA CYS A 113 21.54 22.82 11.66
C CYS A 113 21.61 22.54 10.15
N LEU A 114 20.98 23.47 9.40
CA LEU A 114 21.36 24.00 8.08
C LEU A 114 22.37 23.17 7.26
N LYS A 115 21.92 22.65 6.11
CA LYS A 115 22.73 22.70 4.88
C LYS A 115 21.84 22.72 3.65
N VAL A 116 21.54 23.93 3.16
CA VAL A 116 21.28 24.13 1.74
C VAL A 116 22.58 23.80 0.99
N ARG A 117 22.59 22.67 0.27
CA ARG A 117 23.51 22.40 -0.84
C ARG A 117 22.64 22.54 -2.08
N GLY A 118 22.69 23.64 -2.81
CA GLY A 118 23.85 24.06 -3.59
C GLY A 118 23.64 23.54 -5.01
N VAL A 119 22.84 24.25 -5.81
CA VAL A 119 22.62 23.99 -7.23
C VAL A 119 23.93 24.27 -7.98
N ALA A 120 24.53 23.25 -8.57
CA ALA A 120 25.58 23.44 -9.57
C ALA A 120 24.93 23.53 -10.96
N PRO A 121 25.13 24.61 -11.74
CA PRO A 121 24.68 24.64 -13.12
C PRO A 121 25.60 23.76 -13.98
N LEU A 122 25.00 22.84 -14.74
CA LEU A 122 25.70 22.07 -15.76
C LEU A 122 26.16 23.02 -16.87
N ARG A 123 27.48 23.25 -16.99
CA ARG A 123 28.08 23.85 -18.19
C ARG A 123 28.12 22.81 -19.30
N VAL A 124 27.45 23.10 -20.41
CA VAL A 124 27.54 22.35 -21.67
C VAL A 124 28.75 22.87 -22.47
N PRO A 125 29.67 22.01 -22.95
CA PRO A 125 30.70 22.43 -23.89
C PRO A 125 30.06 22.66 -25.28
N ARG A 126 30.19 23.87 -25.82
CA ARG A 126 29.94 24.11 -27.25
C ARG A 126 31.15 23.61 -28.05
N ARG A 127 30.89 22.77 -29.05
CA ARG A 127 31.81 22.52 -30.17
C ARG A 127 31.79 23.72 -31.11
#